data_AF-K1TPC6-F1
#
_entry.id   AF-K1TPC6-F1
#
_cell.length_a   1.000
_cell.length_b   1.000
_cell.length_c   1.000
_cell.angle_alpha   90.00
_cell.angle_beta   90.00
_cell.angle_gamma   90.00
#
_symmetry.space_group_name_H-M   'P 1'
#
loop_
_entity.id
_entity.type
_entity.pdbx_description
1 polymer ?
#
loop_
_entity_poly.entity_id
_entity_poly.type
_entity_poly.pdbx_seq_one_letter_code
_entity_poly.pdbx_strand_id
1 'polypeptide(L)'
;SGLTPPLSATVDGLTVTVTAEANTGTSPVNQTLTITLAGSTKTVPVTLLGTGGEGSGTYTLIDNLSNLTAGTFLMAGFRAKGEAQSGSTTEPNPAAEDYYGVWTGEMITGNGKTDCETLQMTFANGELTKIDANVTNSPAEMELVAVDGKSNTYYIKCNGQYLASGSKSRSLSLGADPAEWVFSMVDKDGESRLVAANGGCSLQTVDSSFKTMIRGYQSATQGKHGIY
;
A
#
# COMPACT_ATOMS: atom_id res chain seq x y z
N SER A 1 8.73 12.51 31.43
CA SER A 1 8.98 13.86 30.88
C SER A 1 9.13 13.77 29.36
N GLY A 2 9.23 14.88 28.64
CA GLY A 2 9.46 14.88 27.18
C GLY A 2 8.21 14.94 26.31
N LEU A 3 7.02 15.13 26.90
CA LEU A 3 5.79 15.43 26.19
C LEU A 3 5.39 16.89 26.41
N THR A 4 5.02 17.58 25.34
CA THR A 4 4.43 18.92 25.31
C THR A 4 3.10 18.91 24.54
N PRO A 5 2.19 19.89 24.78
CA PRO A 5 0.93 19.98 24.04
C PRO A 5 1.13 19.81 22.53
N PRO A 6 0.26 19.06 21.84
CA PRO A 6 -1.02 18.48 22.29
C PRO A 6 -0.92 17.19 23.14
N LEU A 7 0.29 16.69 23.43
CA LEU A 7 0.51 15.51 24.26
C LEU A 7 0.81 15.88 25.71
N SER A 8 0.31 15.09 26.65
CA SER A 8 0.63 15.22 28.07
C SER A 8 0.70 13.85 28.74
N ALA A 9 1.35 13.79 29.91
CA ALA A 9 1.36 12.58 30.73
C ALA A 9 1.18 12.92 32.20
N THR A 10 0.47 12.05 32.92
CA THR A 10 0.36 12.04 34.37
C THR A 10 0.90 10.73 34.93
N VAL A 11 1.33 10.78 36.20
CA VAL A 11 1.85 9.61 36.90
C VAL A 11 1.04 9.42 38.17
N ASP A 12 0.50 8.23 38.36
CA ASP A 12 -0.17 7.80 39.59
C ASP A 12 0.40 6.44 40.02
N GLY A 13 1.17 6.43 41.10
CA GLY A 13 1.92 5.26 41.54
C GLY A 13 2.85 4.71 40.45
N LEU A 14 2.55 3.50 39.98
CA LEU A 14 3.30 2.81 38.92
C LEU A 14 2.67 2.96 37.53
N THR A 15 1.58 3.72 37.41
CA THR A 15 0.87 3.93 36.16
C THR A 15 1.23 5.28 35.56
N VAL A 16 1.59 5.27 34.28
CA VAL A 16 1.77 6.48 33.47
C VAL A 16 0.63 6.55 32.47
N THR A 17 -0.17 7.61 32.54
CA THR A 17 -1.27 7.86 31.61
C THR A 17 -0.85 8.93 30.62
N VAL A 18 -0.95 8.66 29.32
CA VAL A 18 -0.69 9.63 28.25
C VAL A 18 -2.03 10.09 27.67
N THR A 19 -2.22 11.40 27.59
CA THR A 19 -3.42 12.02 27.00
C THR A 19 -3.02 12.87 25.81
N ALA A 20 -3.87 12.85 24.77
CA ALA A 20 -3.70 13.67 23.58
C ALA A 20 -4.92 14.56 23.36
N GLU A 21 -4.69 15.84 23.09
CA GLU A 21 -5.67 16.69 22.43
C GLU A 21 -5.72 16.38 20.93
N ALA A 22 -6.81 16.73 20.25
CA ALA A 22 -6.92 16.50 18.81
C ALA A 22 -5.83 17.28 18.05
N ASN A 23 -5.05 16.59 17.23
CA ASN A 23 -4.11 17.24 16.33
C ASN A 23 -4.85 17.72 15.08
N THR A 24 -5.15 19.01 15.03
CA THR A 24 -5.85 19.67 13.91
C THR A 24 -4.93 20.01 12.73
N GLY A 25 -3.63 19.69 12.82
CA GLY A 25 -2.67 19.80 11.73
C GLY A 25 -2.68 18.55 10.85
N THR A 26 -2.10 18.64 9.66
CA THR A 26 -1.96 17.48 8.74
C THR A 26 -0.73 16.63 9.05
N SER A 27 0.30 17.20 9.68
CA SER A 27 1.53 16.49 10.04
C SER A 27 1.45 15.80 11.40
N PRO A 28 2.10 14.63 11.57
CA PRO A 28 2.19 13.95 12.86
C PRO A 28 3.03 14.76 13.87
N VAL A 29 2.64 14.69 15.13
CA VAL A 29 3.45 15.20 16.25
C VAL A 29 4.22 14.04 16.86
N ASN A 30 5.54 14.01 16.65
CA ASN A 30 6.44 12.99 17.16
C ASN A 30 7.17 13.49 18.41
N GLN A 31 7.04 12.76 19.52
CA GLN A 31 7.69 13.08 20.78
C GLN A 31 8.22 11.82 21.46
N THR A 32 9.05 11.98 22.49
CA THR A 32 9.60 10.87 23.27
C THR A 32 9.24 11.05 24.72
N LEU A 33 8.47 10.11 25.27
CA LEU A 33 8.25 10.01 26.70
C LEU A 33 9.48 9.35 27.35
N THR A 34 10.12 10.09 28.24
CA THR A 34 11.23 9.60 29.06
C THR A 34 10.72 9.26 30.46
N ILE A 35 10.90 8.01 30.87
CA ILE A 35 10.58 7.49 32.21
C ILE A 35 11.90 7.24 32.93
N THR A 36 12.09 7.86 34.10
CA THR A 36 13.27 7.64 34.94
C THR A 36 12.83 7.11 36.30
N LEU A 37 13.36 5.96 36.69
CA LEU A 37 13.10 5.32 37.99
C LEU A 37 14.44 4.95 38.63
N ALA A 38 14.68 5.46 39.85
CA ALA A 38 15.90 5.18 40.62
C ALA A 38 17.21 5.34 39.79
N GLY A 39 17.27 6.34 38.91
CA GLY A 39 18.43 6.62 38.05
C GLY A 39 18.52 5.81 36.75
N SER A 40 17.64 4.82 36.54
CA SER A 40 17.50 4.11 35.26
C SER A 40 16.49 4.82 34.37
N THR A 41 16.77 4.91 33.06
CA THR A 41 15.92 5.60 32.10
C THR A 41 15.42 4.66 31.01
N LYS A 42 14.13 4.78 30.67
CA LYS A 42 13.49 4.15 29.52
C LYS A 42 12.81 5.22 28.68
N THR A 43 12.99 5.15 27.37
CA THR A 43 12.31 6.02 26.41
C THR A 43 11.21 5.25 25.70
N VAL A 44 10.10 5.95 25.43
CA VAL A 44 8.93 5.45 24.71
C VAL A 44 8.61 6.46 23.61
N PRO A 45 8.70 6.11 22.32
CA PRO A 45 8.26 7.00 21.26
C PRO A 45 6.74 7.16 21.31
N VAL A 46 6.25 8.38 21.09
CA VAL A 46 4.83 8.73 21.05
C VAL A 46 4.57 9.54 19.78
N THR A 47 3.63 9.06 18.97
CA THR A 47 3.20 9.73 17.73
C THR A 47 1.71 10.02 17.81
N LEU A 48 1.35 11.30 17.64
CA LEU A 48 -0.04 11.74 17.51
C LEU A 48 -0.32 12.13 16.05
N LEU A 49 -1.24 11.41 15.43
CA LEU A 49 -1.61 11.58 14.02
C LEU A 49 -2.37 12.88 13.78
N GLY A 50 -2.10 13.53 12.65
CA GLY A 50 -2.86 14.70 12.20
C GLY A 50 -4.20 14.36 11.55
N THR A 51 -5.05 15.37 11.36
CA THR A 51 -6.29 15.26 10.58
C THR A 51 -5.96 14.94 9.12
N GLY A 52 -6.17 13.68 8.73
CA GLY A 52 -5.85 13.13 7.40
C GLY A 52 -4.79 12.02 7.40
N GLY A 53 -4.10 11.82 8.53
CA GLY A 53 -3.08 10.78 8.69
C GLY A 53 -3.66 9.46 9.21
N GLU A 54 -4.44 8.75 8.40
CA GLU A 54 -4.61 7.31 8.64
C GLU A 54 -3.37 6.60 8.08
N GLY A 55 -2.46 6.20 8.98
CA GLY A 55 -1.33 5.31 8.70
C GLY A 55 0.06 5.94 8.85
N SER A 56 0.56 6.17 10.08
CA SER A 56 1.96 6.56 10.29
C SER A 56 2.91 5.35 10.26
N GLY A 57 2.93 4.63 9.15
CA GLY A 57 4.16 4.00 8.70
C GLY A 57 4.87 4.99 7.79
N THR A 58 6.17 5.25 8.00
CA THR A 58 6.97 5.79 6.89
C THR A 58 7.07 4.69 5.85
N TYR A 59 6.26 4.77 4.79
CA TYR A 59 6.30 3.80 3.71
C TYR A 59 7.58 3.98 2.91
N THR A 60 8.16 2.87 2.47
CA THR A 60 9.26 2.84 1.50
C THR A 60 8.77 2.12 0.27
N LEU A 61 9.00 2.70 -0.91
CA LEU A 61 8.60 2.11 -2.16
C LEU A 61 9.45 0.86 -2.45
N ILE A 62 8.80 -0.26 -2.80
CA ILE A 62 9.49 -1.47 -3.26
C ILE A 62 9.35 -1.56 -4.78
N ASP A 63 10.30 -0.96 -5.49
CA ASP A 63 10.34 -0.94 -6.96
C ASP A 63 11.27 -2.02 -7.54
N ASN A 64 11.99 -2.75 -6.68
CA ASN A 64 13.00 -3.71 -7.08
C ASN A 64 12.88 -5.02 -6.29
N LEU A 65 13.05 -6.13 -6.99
CA LEU A 65 12.99 -7.47 -6.41
C LEU A 65 13.98 -7.69 -5.25
N SER A 66 15.16 -7.06 -5.30
CA SER A 66 16.17 -7.18 -4.25
C SER A 66 15.76 -6.56 -2.90
N ASN A 67 14.78 -5.65 -2.91
CA ASN A 67 14.24 -5.01 -1.72
C ASN A 67 12.99 -5.74 -1.19
N LEU A 68 12.49 -6.76 -1.91
CA LEU A 68 11.28 -7.49 -1.54
C LEU A 68 11.61 -8.61 -0.55
N THR A 69 10.84 -8.67 0.54
CA THR A 69 10.93 -9.72 1.57
C THR A 69 9.53 -10.17 1.98
N ALA A 70 9.43 -11.27 2.72
CA ALA A 70 8.17 -11.63 3.39
C ALA A 70 7.84 -10.61 4.48
N GLY A 71 6.56 -10.30 4.65
CA GLY A 71 6.13 -9.28 5.60
C GLY A 71 4.80 -8.63 5.20
N THR A 72 4.47 -7.54 5.89
CA THR A 72 3.25 -6.76 5.67
C THR A 72 3.53 -5.55 4.81
N PHE A 73 2.70 -5.33 3.79
CA PHE A 73 2.87 -4.28 2.79
C PHE A 73 1.51 -3.70 2.39
N LEU A 74 1.55 -2.56 1.72
CA LEU A 74 0.49 -2.12 0.82
C LEU A 74 0.91 -2.50 -0.60
N MET A 75 -0.03 -2.90 -1.44
CA MET A 75 0.23 -3.15 -2.86
C MET A 75 -0.39 -2.04 -3.69
N ALA A 76 0.40 -1.42 -4.57
CA ALA A 76 -0.02 -0.31 -5.38
C ALA A 76 0.28 -0.50 -6.86
N GLY A 77 -0.55 0.10 -7.71
CA GLY A 77 -0.18 0.42 -9.08
C GLY A 77 0.21 1.88 -9.22
N PHE A 78 1.08 2.21 -10.17
CA PHE A 78 1.58 3.56 -10.40
C PHE A 78 1.08 4.19 -11.71
N ARG A 79 0.85 5.50 -11.70
CA ARG A 79 0.73 6.32 -12.90
C ARG A 79 1.46 7.64 -12.70
N ALA A 80 2.38 7.92 -13.62
CA ALA A 80 3.20 9.12 -13.54
C ALA A 80 2.44 10.39 -13.93
N LYS A 81 2.89 11.52 -13.39
CA LYS A 81 2.49 12.87 -13.78
C LYS A 81 2.63 13.05 -15.29
N GLY A 82 1.64 13.70 -15.90
CA GLY A 82 1.61 13.94 -17.34
C GLY A 82 1.20 12.72 -18.16
N GLU A 83 1.05 11.53 -17.58
CA GLU A 83 0.53 10.39 -18.32
C GLU A 83 -0.95 10.54 -18.63
N ALA A 84 -1.32 10.28 -19.88
CA ALA A 84 -2.71 10.26 -20.31
C ALA A 84 -3.49 9.07 -19.74
N GLN A 85 -4.78 9.26 -19.52
CA GLN A 85 -5.69 8.17 -19.14
C GLN A 85 -6.29 7.55 -20.40
N SER A 86 -6.32 6.23 -20.47
CA SER A 86 -7.06 5.58 -21.54
C SER A 86 -8.57 5.73 -21.33
N GLY A 87 -9.23 6.44 -22.24
CA GLY A 87 -10.69 6.44 -22.38
C GLY A 87 -11.50 7.28 -21.37
N SER A 88 -10.90 8.25 -20.67
CA SER A 88 -11.63 9.14 -19.74
C SER A 88 -11.90 10.53 -20.33
N THR A 89 -13.11 11.06 -20.12
CA THR A 89 -13.51 12.44 -20.48
C THR A 89 -13.86 13.31 -19.27
N THR A 90 -13.82 12.77 -18.05
CA THR A 90 -14.45 13.39 -16.86
C THR A 90 -13.46 13.84 -15.79
N GLU A 91 -12.16 13.71 -16.01
CA GLU A 91 -11.09 13.93 -15.04
C GLU A 91 -9.91 14.61 -15.73
N PRO A 92 -9.02 15.35 -15.03
CA PRO A 92 -7.93 16.06 -15.70
C PRO A 92 -7.06 15.07 -16.47
N ASN A 93 -7.18 15.13 -17.80
CA ASN A 93 -6.26 14.50 -18.72
C ASN A 93 -5.28 15.59 -19.18
N PRO A 94 -3.96 15.45 -18.92
CA PRO A 94 -3.23 14.34 -18.29
C PRO A 94 -3.16 14.39 -16.75
N ALA A 95 -2.60 13.34 -16.12
CA ALA A 95 -2.38 13.24 -14.68
C ALA A 95 -1.66 14.49 -14.12
N ALA A 96 -2.25 15.12 -13.09
CA ALA A 96 -1.70 16.36 -12.52
C ALA A 96 -0.45 16.16 -11.65
N GLU A 97 -0.35 15.01 -10.97
CA GLU A 97 0.78 14.59 -10.14
C GLU A 97 0.97 13.07 -10.26
N ASP A 98 2.06 12.55 -9.70
CA ASP A 98 2.28 11.11 -9.54
C ASP A 98 1.26 10.54 -8.56
N TYR A 99 0.65 9.40 -8.90
CA TYR A 99 -0.27 8.73 -7.98
C TYR A 99 -0.17 7.22 -8.02
N TYR A 100 -0.67 6.66 -6.93
CA TYR A 100 -0.62 5.26 -6.58
C TYR A 100 -2.05 4.77 -6.37
N GLY A 101 -2.48 3.79 -7.15
CA GLY A 101 -3.70 3.05 -6.93
C GLY A 101 -3.43 1.94 -5.93
N VAL A 102 -3.60 2.23 -4.64
CA VAL A 102 -3.35 1.31 -3.54
C VAL A 102 -4.54 0.36 -3.39
N TRP A 103 -4.29 -0.95 -3.31
CA TRP A 103 -5.34 -1.96 -3.21
C TRP A 103 -6.15 -1.80 -1.90
N THR A 104 -7.47 -1.85 -2.01
CA THR A 104 -8.39 -1.78 -0.88
C THR A 104 -8.61 -3.13 -0.20
N GLY A 105 -7.97 -4.19 -0.68
CA GLY A 105 -8.23 -5.57 -0.26
C GLY A 105 -9.49 -6.19 -0.89
N GLU A 106 -10.25 -5.41 -1.65
CA GLU A 106 -11.47 -5.84 -2.33
C GLU A 106 -11.23 -6.14 -3.81
N MET A 107 -12.13 -6.92 -4.39
CA MET A 107 -12.14 -7.25 -5.81
C MET A 107 -13.31 -6.54 -6.49
N ILE A 108 -13.06 -5.92 -7.64
CA ILE A 108 -14.11 -5.32 -8.46
C ILE A 108 -14.33 -6.17 -9.71
N THR A 109 -15.59 -6.54 -9.93
CA THR A 109 -16.01 -7.35 -11.07
C THR A 109 -16.94 -6.56 -11.99
N GLY A 110 -16.63 -6.54 -13.28
CA GLY A 110 -17.47 -5.93 -14.30
C GLY A 110 -17.25 -6.57 -15.67
N ASN A 111 -18.33 -6.81 -16.41
CA ASN A 111 -18.29 -7.43 -17.74
C ASN A 111 -17.49 -8.75 -17.79
N GLY A 112 -17.63 -9.59 -16.74
CA GLY A 112 -16.94 -10.88 -16.63
C GLY A 112 -15.42 -10.79 -16.39
N LYS A 113 -14.92 -9.62 -16.00
CA LYS A 113 -13.52 -9.37 -15.64
C LYS A 113 -13.44 -8.96 -14.18
N THR A 114 -12.46 -9.47 -13.48
CA THR A 114 -12.23 -9.20 -12.06
C THR A 114 -10.80 -8.71 -11.85
N ASP A 115 -10.70 -7.53 -11.23
CA ASP A 115 -9.46 -6.81 -10.93
C ASP A 115 -9.41 -6.44 -9.45
N CYS A 116 -8.24 -6.02 -8.96
CA CYS A 116 -8.13 -5.41 -7.64
C CYS A 116 -8.81 -4.03 -7.63
N GLU A 117 -9.65 -3.76 -6.63
CA GLU A 117 -10.19 -2.42 -6.44
C GLU A 117 -9.13 -1.51 -5.81
N THR A 118 -8.85 -0.37 -6.43
CA THR A 118 -7.79 0.53 -5.99
C THR A 118 -8.30 1.88 -5.52
N LEU A 119 -7.69 2.40 -4.46
CA LEU A 119 -7.85 3.76 -3.96
C LEU A 119 -6.69 4.62 -4.43
N GLN A 120 -6.99 5.79 -4.98
CA GLN A 120 -5.94 6.72 -5.42
C GLN A 120 -5.35 7.51 -4.27
N MET A 121 -4.02 7.50 -4.21
CA MET A 121 -3.25 8.25 -3.24
C MET A 121 -2.01 8.87 -3.89
N THR A 122 -1.56 10.01 -3.39
CA THR A 122 -0.20 10.50 -3.68
C THR A 122 0.76 9.90 -2.66
N PHE A 123 2.03 9.74 -3.06
CA PHE A 123 3.10 9.29 -2.18
C PHE A 123 4.22 10.34 -2.18
N ALA A 124 4.49 10.92 -1.01
CA ALA A 124 5.58 11.88 -0.84
C ALA A 124 6.15 11.77 0.56
N ASN A 125 7.48 11.85 0.68
CA ASN A 125 8.17 11.84 1.98
C ASN A 125 7.81 10.64 2.88
N GLY A 126 7.51 9.48 2.29
CA GLY A 126 7.12 8.29 3.04
C GLY A 126 5.65 8.27 3.48
N GLU A 127 4.83 9.22 3.04
CA GLU A 127 3.42 9.33 3.43
C GLU A 127 2.50 9.13 2.22
N LEU A 128 1.39 8.41 2.43
CA LEU A 128 0.32 8.25 1.46
C LEU A 128 -0.84 9.18 1.80
N THR A 129 -1.29 9.98 0.82
CA THR A 129 -2.42 10.91 1.00
C THR A 129 -3.52 10.63 0.00
N LYS A 130 -4.78 10.47 0.45
CA LYS A 130 -5.94 10.26 -0.45
C LYS A 130 -6.13 11.47 -1.36
N ILE A 131 -6.37 11.23 -2.65
CA ILE A 131 -6.63 12.31 -3.61
C ILE A 131 -8.06 12.85 -3.46
N ASP A 132 -9.05 11.95 -3.35
CA ASP A 132 -10.43 12.32 -3.06
C ASP A 132 -10.72 12.19 -1.56
N ALA A 133 -10.85 13.33 -0.89
CA ALA A 133 -11.13 13.40 0.54
C ALA A 133 -12.52 12.87 0.91
N ASN A 134 -13.43 12.68 -0.05
CA ASN A 134 -14.78 12.16 0.19
C ASN A 134 -14.83 10.63 0.14
N VAL A 135 -13.77 9.95 -0.31
CA VAL A 135 -13.72 8.49 -0.33
C VAL A 135 -13.42 7.96 1.07
N THR A 136 -14.39 7.23 1.62
CA THR A 136 -14.31 6.65 2.97
C THR A 136 -13.60 5.30 3.03
N ASN A 137 -13.38 4.63 1.89
CA ASN A 137 -12.62 3.39 1.83
C ASN A 137 -11.16 3.66 2.23
N SER A 138 -10.49 2.67 2.79
CA SER A 138 -9.07 2.74 3.16
C SER A 138 -8.28 1.62 2.48
N PRO A 139 -6.96 1.80 2.27
CA PRO A 139 -6.10 0.73 1.80
C PRO A 139 -6.15 -0.47 2.75
N ALA A 140 -5.99 -1.68 2.20
CA ALA A 140 -5.80 -2.87 3.01
C ALA A 140 -4.34 -3.28 3.02
N GLU A 141 -3.85 -3.64 4.19
CA GLU A 141 -2.58 -4.33 4.32
C GLU A 141 -2.68 -5.75 3.73
N MET A 142 -1.65 -6.13 3.00
CA MET A 142 -1.45 -7.49 2.52
C MET A 142 -0.18 -8.08 3.15
N GLU A 143 -0.18 -9.38 3.34
CA GLU A 143 0.94 -10.16 3.84
C GLU A 143 1.55 -10.95 2.68
N LEU A 144 2.84 -10.78 2.46
CA LEU A 144 3.65 -11.68 1.65
C LEU A 144 4.20 -12.79 2.53
N VAL A 145 3.69 -14.00 2.34
CA VAL A 145 4.16 -15.21 3.04
C VAL A 145 5.13 -15.95 2.12
N ALA A 146 6.40 -16.07 2.52
CA ALA A 146 7.40 -16.80 1.72
C ALA A 146 6.99 -18.26 1.50
N VAL A 147 7.24 -18.78 0.29
CA VAL A 147 7.04 -20.19 -0.02
C VAL A 147 8.33 -20.96 0.25
N ASP A 148 8.26 -21.95 1.12
CA ASP A 148 9.42 -22.75 1.53
C ASP A 148 10.15 -23.35 0.34
N GLY A 149 11.48 -23.14 0.32
CA GLY A 149 12.36 -23.67 -0.72
C GLY A 149 12.24 -22.99 -2.09
N LYS A 150 11.46 -21.91 -2.24
CA LYS A 150 11.29 -21.19 -3.50
C LYS A 150 11.68 -19.72 -3.39
N SER A 151 12.74 -19.33 -4.09
CA SER A 151 13.18 -17.94 -4.15
C SER A 151 12.12 -17.06 -4.82
N ASN A 152 11.97 -15.82 -4.33
CA ASN A 152 11.09 -14.80 -4.90
C ASN A 152 9.63 -15.23 -5.05
N THR A 153 9.21 -16.27 -4.32
CA THR A 153 7.88 -16.85 -4.44
C THR A 153 7.15 -16.65 -3.12
N TYR A 154 5.97 -16.05 -3.20
CA TYR A 154 5.17 -15.69 -2.03
C TYR A 154 3.71 -16.05 -2.26
N TYR A 155 2.99 -16.33 -1.18
CA TYR A 155 1.54 -16.17 -1.16
C TYR A 155 1.22 -14.71 -0.85
N ILE A 156 0.28 -14.12 -1.59
CA ILE A 156 -0.24 -12.78 -1.30
C ILE A 156 -1.55 -12.97 -0.53
N LYS A 157 -1.57 -12.57 0.74
CA LYS A 157 -2.72 -12.75 1.62
C LYS A 157 -3.29 -11.41 2.05
N CYS A 158 -4.60 -11.24 2.00
CA CYS A 158 -5.29 -10.04 2.48
C CYS A 158 -6.58 -10.48 3.17
N ASN A 159 -6.88 -9.90 4.34
CA ASN A 159 -8.08 -10.22 5.13
C ASN A 159 -8.30 -11.73 5.37
N GLY A 160 -7.20 -12.48 5.56
CA GLY A 160 -7.27 -13.93 5.79
C GLY A 160 -7.40 -14.78 4.51
N GLN A 161 -7.57 -14.16 3.34
CA GLN A 161 -7.75 -14.83 2.06
C GLN A 161 -6.52 -14.67 1.17
N TYR A 162 -6.29 -15.63 0.28
CA TYR A 162 -5.20 -15.62 -0.68
C TYR A 162 -5.66 -15.06 -2.02
N LEU A 163 -4.90 -14.12 -2.56
CA LEU A 163 -5.06 -13.63 -3.91
C LEU A 163 -4.60 -14.70 -4.89
N ALA A 164 -5.42 -14.97 -5.91
CA ALA A 164 -5.11 -15.92 -6.96
C ALA A 164 -5.52 -15.35 -8.34
N SER A 165 -4.87 -15.83 -9.40
CA SER A 165 -5.30 -15.59 -10.77
C SER A 165 -5.84 -16.87 -11.40
N GLY A 166 -6.92 -16.74 -12.18
CA GLY A 166 -7.31 -17.75 -13.15
C GLY A 166 -6.41 -17.75 -14.39
N SER A 167 -6.72 -18.63 -15.33
CA SER A 167 -5.97 -18.85 -16.58
C SER A 167 -6.16 -17.78 -17.66
N LYS A 168 -7.06 -16.81 -17.42
CA LYS A 168 -7.42 -15.75 -18.36
C LYS A 168 -7.03 -14.39 -17.77
N SER A 169 -6.71 -13.45 -18.65
CA SER A 169 -6.49 -12.07 -18.23
C SER A 169 -7.71 -11.54 -17.46
N ARG A 170 -7.45 -10.83 -16.37
CA ARG A 170 -8.44 -10.16 -15.52
C ARG A 170 -9.43 -11.15 -14.92
N SER A 171 -8.89 -12.23 -14.34
CA SER A 171 -9.62 -13.23 -13.57
C SER A 171 -9.03 -13.41 -12.18
N LEU A 172 -8.80 -12.30 -11.48
CA LEU A 172 -8.30 -12.32 -10.12
C LEU A 172 -9.40 -12.72 -9.14
N SER A 173 -9.02 -13.33 -8.01
CA SER A 173 -9.95 -13.78 -6.98
C SER A 173 -9.30 -13.83 -5.60
N LEU A 174 -10.13 -13.80 -4.55
CA LEU A 174 -9.72 -14.07 -3.17
C LEU A 174 -10.36 -15.37 -2.69
N GLY A 175 -9.57 -16.26 -2.10
CA GLY A 175 -10.03 -17.57 -1.65
C GLY A 175 -9.27 -18.11 -0.43
N ALA A 176 -9.69 -19.27 0.06
CA ALA A 176 -9.02 -19.93 1.19
C ALA A 176 -7.74 -20.66 0.75
N ASP A 177 -7.64 -21.03 -0.53
CA ASP A 177 -6.54 -21.83 -1.05
C ASP A 177 -5.33 -20.94 -1.40
N PRO A 178 -4.13 -21.27 -0.93
CA PRO A 178 -2.93 -20.50 -1.23
C PRO A 178 -2.55 -20.62 -2.71
N ALA A 179 -2.18 -19.50 -3.32
CA ALA A 179 -1.72 -19.42 -4.70
C ALA A 179 -0.30 -18.81 -4.74
N GLU A 180 0.65 -19.56 -5.31
CA GLU A 180 2.04 -19.13 -5.40
C GLU A 180 2.21 -18.03 -6.46
N TRP A 181 2.73 -16.88 -6.04
CA TRP A 181 3.10 -15.78 -6.91
C TRP A 181 4.63 -15.69 -7.02
N VAL A 182 5.15 -15.80 -8.23
CA VAL A 182 6.59 -15.65 -8.51
C VAL A 182 6.87 -14.21 -8.90
N PHE A 183 7.67 -13.52 -8.10
CA PHE A 183 8.07 -12.14 -8.33
C PHE A 183 9.33 -12.08 -9.20
N SER A 184 9.34 -11.14 -10.14
CA SER A 184 10.44 -10.95 -11.08
C SER A 184 10.52 -9.51 -11.57
N MET A 185 11.70 -9.11 -12.05
CA MET A 185 11.85 -7.89 -12.84
C MET A 185 11.62 -8.21 -14.32
N VAL A 186 10.81 -7.40 -15.00
CA VAL A 186 10.54 -7.52 -16.43
C VAL A 186 10.84 -6.19 -17.11
N ASP A 187 11.64 -6.25 -18.18
CA ASP A 187 11.94 -5.07 -18.98
C ASP A 187 10.87 -4.83 -20.04
N LYS A 188 10.39 -3.60 -20.11
CA LYS A 188 9.52 -3.13 -21.20
C LYS A 188 9.75 -1.65 -21.46
N ASP A 189 9.82 -1.30 -22.73
CA ASP A 189 9.99 0.08 -23.20
C ASP A 189 11.23 0.79 -22.61
N GLY A 190 12.29 0.03 -22.28
CA GLY A 190 13.52 0.57 -21.68
C GLY A 190 13.49 0.70 -20.15
N GLU A 191 12.43 0.26 -19.49
CA GLU A 191 12.26 0.31 -18.04
C GLU A 191 12.06 -1.08 -17.43
N SER A 192 12.73 -1.36 -16.31
CA SER A 192 12.56 -2.58 -15.53
C SER A 192 11.40 -2.43 -14.54
N ARG A 193 10.56 -3.45 -14.43
CA ARG A 193 9.30 -3.39 -13.68
C ARG A 193 9.16 -4.61 -12.78
N LEU A 194 8.81 -4.40 -11.51
CA LEU A 194 8.45 -5.50 -10.61
C LEU A 194 7.06 -6.05 -10.99
N VAL A 195 6.98 -7.35 -11.22
CA VAL A 195 5.72 -8.06 -11.49
C VAL A 195 5.64 -9.33 -10.65
N ALA A 196 4.43 -9.81 -10.39
CA ALA A 196 4.17 -11.08 -9.72
C ALA A 196 3.33 -11.98 -10.63
N ALA A 197 3.74 -13.23 -10.86
CA ALA A 197 3.06 -14.16 -11.77
C ALA A 197 2.41 -15.35 -11.05
N ASN A 198 1.15 -15.65 -11.40
CA ASN A 198 0.38 -16.80 -10.92
C ASN A 198 -0.65 -17.21 -11.98
N GLY A 199 -0.96 -18.51 -12.09
CA GLY A 199 -2.08 -18.99 -12.91
C GLY A 199 -1.99 -18.66 -14.40
N GLY A 200 -0.79 -18.35 -14.92
CA GLY A 200 -0.60 -17.91 -16.31
C GLY A 200 -0.87 -16.42 -16.55
N CYS A 201 -1.01 -15.62 -15.49
CA CYS A 201 -1.08 -14.16 -15.56
C CYS A 201 -0.02 -13.51 -14.66
N SER A 202 0.24 -12.23 -14.89
CA SER A 202 1.09 -11.36 -14.07
C SER A 202 0.30 -10.15 -13.58
N LEU A 203 0.46 -9.80 -12.29
CA LEU A 203 -0.04 -8.54 -11.73
C LEU A 203 0.76 -7.37 -12.30
N GLN A 204 0.03 -6.38 -12.79
CA GLN A 204 0.57 -5.21 -13.48
C GLN A 204 -0.31 -4.01 -13.28
N THR A 205 0.28 -2.84 -13.51
CA THR A 205 -0.46 -1.59 -13.57
C THR A 205 -0.89 -1.23 -14.98
N VAL A 206 -2.08 -0.66 -15.11
CA VAL A 206 -2.60 -0.11 -16.37
C VAL A 206 -3.03 1.34 -16.25
N ASP A 207 -3.06 2.01 -17.39
CA ASP A 207 -3.58 3.37 -17.60
C ASP A 207 -5.12 3.42 -17.63
N SER A 208 -5.77 2.80 -16.64
CA SER A 208 -7.24 2.68 -16.60
C SER A 208 -7.91 3.68 -15.66
N SER A 209 -9.23 3.56 -15.52
CA SER A 209 -10.00 4.29 -14.51
C SER A 209 -9.43 4.07 -13.11
N PHE A 210 -9.54 5.13 -12.30
CA PHE A 210 -9.06 5.24 -10.93
C PHE A 210 -9.36 4.07 -9.98
N LYS A 211 -10.39 3.27 -10.28
CA LYS A 211 -10.84 2.14 -9.46
C LYS A 211 -10.10 0.83 -9.72
N THR A 212 -9.33 0.70 -10.80
CA THR A 212 -8.76 -0.59 -11.25
C THR A 212 -7.35 -0.47 -11.81
N MET A 213 -6.39 0.00 -11.03
CA MET A 213 -5.01 0.14 -11.52
C MET A 213 -4.27 -1.21 -11.59
N ILE A 214 -4.50 -2.11 -10.63
CA ILE A 214 -3.80 -3.40 -10.55
C ILE A 214 -4.66 -4.50 -11.19
N ARG A 215 -4.11 -5.20 -12.19
CA ARG A 215 -4.80 -6.24 -12.96
C ARG A 215 -3.89 -7.42 -13.26
N GLY A 216 -4.47 -8.61 -13.43
CA GLY A 216 -3.77 -9.79 -13.93
C GLY A 216 -3.82 -9.88 -15.46
N TYR A 217 -2.68 -9.95 -16.14
CA TYR A 217 -2.61 -10.15 -17.60
C TYR A 217 -1.78 -11.36 -17.99
N GLN A 218 -2.17 -12.04 -19.06
CA GLN A 218 -1.48 -13.24 -19.55
C GLN A 218 -0.05 -12.98 -20.04
N SER A 219 0.25 -11.75 -20.44
CA SER A 219 1.61 -11.33 -20.78
C SER A 219 2.16 -10.42 -19.71
N ALA A 220 3.38 -10.71 -19.25
CA ALA A 220 4.15 -9.90 -18.30
C ALA A 220 4.50 -8.48 -18.81
N THR A 221 4.23 -8.19 -20.09
CA THR A 221 4.49 -6.91 -20.75
C THR A 221 3.22 -6.21 -21.27
N GLN A 222 2.03 -6.68 -20.91
CA GLN A 222 0.79 -6.07 -21.39
C GLN A 222 0.48 -4.73 -20.70
N GLY A 223 0.66 -4.66 -19.39
CA GLY A 223 0.47 -3.47 -18.58
C GLY A 223 1.48 -2.36 -18.87
N LYS A 224 1.18 -1.17 -18.36
CA LYS A 224 2.00 0.03 -18.55
C LYS A 224 3.12 0.14 -17.53
N HIS A 225 2.89 -0.25 -16.28
CA HIS A 225 3.89 -0.25 -15.21
C HIS A 225 3.85 -1.59 -14.43
N GLY A 226 4.85 -1.80 -13.57
CA GLY A 226 4.86 -2.90 -12.59
C GLY A 226 3.90 -2.66 -11.43
N ILE A 227 3.99 -3.49 -10.40
CA ILE A 227 3.41 -3.25 -9.08
C ILE A 227 4.47 -2.67 -8.13
N TYR A 228 4.02 -1.98 -7.09
CA TYR A 228 4.83 -1.34 -6.07
C TYR A 228 4.33 -1.68 -4.67
#